data_AF-A0A1Q4AH60-F1
#
_entry.id   AF-A0A1Q4AH60-F1
#
_cell.length_a   1.000
_cell.length_b   1.000
_cell.length_c   1.000
_cell.angle_alpha   90.00
_cell.angle_beta   90.00
_cell.angle_gamma   90.00
#
_symmetry.space_group_name_H-M   'P 1'
#
loop_
_entity.id
_entity.type
_entity.pdbx_description
1 polymer ?
#
loop_
_entity_poly.entity_id
_entity_poly.type
_entity_poly.pdbx_seq_one_letter_code
_entity_poly.pdbx_strand_id
1 'polypeptide(L)'
;MQDNSDGYTIAGGSTEEKRVMVHRPLLMLAAFGMLVVPEARAATLRMVCENPRRDYVVTYEEGAKTMSANETAYRVLAVERTKRKLVVAGLTVDDGPTFRAHFRPEKKIEYFSNNALMQTDACR
;
A
#
# COMPACT_ATOMS: atom_id res chain seq x y z
N MET A 1 -62.65 25.66 37.08
CA MET A 1 -61.70 26.74 37.39
C MET A 1 -61.15 27.26 36.07
N GLN A 2 -61.44 28.53 35.79
CA GLN A 2 -60.99 29.45 34.72
C GLN A 2 -60.99 28.93 33.27
N ASP A 3 -61.84 29.37 32.33
CA ASP A 3 -62.33 30.70 31.91
C ASP A 3 -61.32 31.57 31.14
N ASN A 4 -61.86 32.18 30.07
CA ASN A 4 -61.35 33.27 29.21
C ASN A 4 -60.41 32.88 28.04
N SER A 5 -60.81 32.88 26.76
CA SER A 5 -61.46 33.89 25.88
C SER A 5 -60.57 35.09 25.54
N ASP A 6 -60.78 35.61 24.31
CA ASP A 6 -60.22 36.81 23.65
C ASP A 6 -59.06 36.51 22.67
N GLY A 7 -59.08 36.86 21.38
CA GLY A 7 -59.99 37.69 20.60
C GLY A 7 -59.22 38.39 19.46
N TYR A 8 -59.68 38.18 18.22
CA TYR A 8 -59.67 39.06 17.02
C TYR A 8 -58.40 39.77 16.48
N THR A 9 -58.18 39.68 15.15
CA THR A 9 -58.50 40.76 14.17
C THR A 9 -58.20 40.34 12.71
N ILE A 10 -59.07 40.78 11.80
CA ILE A 10 -59.17 40.54 10.34
C ILE A 10 -58.44 41.63 9.53
N ALA A 11 -58.19 41.35 8.25
CA ALA A 11 -57.92 42.24 7.09
C ALA A 11 -56.44 42.37 6.70
N GLY A 12 -56.02 42.33 5.44
CA GLY A 12 -56.71 42.33 4.15
C GLY A 12 -55.69 42.59 3.02
N GLY A 13 -56.09 42.37 1.76
CA GLY A 13 -55.39 42.80 0.53
C GLY A 13 -54.29 41.82 0.05
N SER A 14 -54.44 41.04 -1.03
CA SER A 14 -54.67 41.38 -2.45
C SER A 14 -53.62 42.34 -3.04
N THR A 15 -52.62 41.78 -3.73
CA THR A 15 -52.18 42.08 -5.12
C THR A 15 -51.04 41.13 -5.44
N GLU A 16 -51.21 40.17 -6.35
CA GLU A 16 -50.70 40.29 -7.73
C GLU A 16 -49.29 40.89 -7.79
N GLU A 17 -48.29 40.09 -8.13
CA GLU A 17 -47.62 40.18 -9.45
C GLU A 17 -46.58 39.06 -9.57
N LYS A 18 -46.75 38.24 -10.61
CA LYS A 18 -45.76 37.27 -11.07
C LYS A 18 -44.44 37.97 -11.35
N ARG A 19 -43.35 37.53 -10.70
CA ARG A 19 -42.04 37.51 -11.36
C ARG A 19 -41.42 36.14 -11.21
N VAL A 20 -41.61 35.35 -12.27
CA VAL A 20 -40.77 34.20 -12.58
C VAL A 20 -39.37 34.75 -12.85
N MET A 21 -38.52 34.79 -11.82
CA MET A 21 -37.09 34.99 -12.01
C MET A 21 -36.44 33.63 -12.25
N VAL A 22 -36.19 33.40 -13.54
CA VAL A 22 -35.32 32.38 -14.11
C VAL A 22 -34.07 32.25 -13.25
N HIS A 23 -33.99 31.18 -12.45
CA HIS A 23 -32.77 30.84 -11.74
C HIS A 23 -31.75 30.33 -12.76
N ARG A 24 -30.74 31.18 -13.01
CA ARG A 24 -29.54 30.87 -13.80
C ARG A 24 -28.94 29.55 -13.34
N PRO A 25 -28.60 28.62 -14.25
CA PRO A 25 -27.89 27.41 -13.86
C PRO A 25 -26.49 27.83 -13.42
N LEU A 26 -26.20 27.66 -12.13
CA LEU A 26 -24.88 27.89 -11.58
C LEU A 26 -23.94 26.82 -12.15
N LEU A 27 -23.21 27.19 -13.19
CA LEU A 27 -22.20 26.40 -13.87
C LEU A 27 -21.03 26.20 -12.89
N MET A 28 -21.10 25.15 -12.07
CA MET A 28 -19.95 24.69 -11.27
C MET A 28 -18.89 24.17 -12.23
N LEU A 29 -17.91 25.03 -12.56
CA LEU A 29 -16.67 24.59 -13.18
C LEU A 29 -16.01 23.59 -12.23
N ALA A 30 -16.10 22.30 -12.56
CA ALA A 30 -15.28 21.27 -11.98
C ALA A 30 -13.82 21.56 -12.37
N ALA A 31 -13.11 22.25 -11.49
CA ALA A 31 -11.66 22.34 -11.53
C ALA A 31 -11.10 20.94 -11.25
N PHE A 32 -10.97 20.14 -12.32
CA PHE A 32 -10.18 18.92 -12.32
C PHE A 32 -8.71 19.34 -12.14
N GLY A 33 -8.33 19.59 -10.89
CA GLY A 33 -6.93 19.65 -10.51
C GLY A 33 -6.31 18.31 -10.88
N MET A 34 -5.39 18.33 -11.85
CA MET A 34 -4.52 17.20 -12.14
C MET A 34 -3.77 16.85 -10.86
N LEU A 35 -4.28 15.87 -10.12
CA LEU A 35 -3.55 15.17 -9.07
C LEU A 35 -2.42 14.43 -9.76
N VAL A 36 -1.26 15.08 -9.83
CA VAL A 36 0.01 14.44 -10.16
C VAL A 36 0.32 13.50 -8.99
N VAL A 37 -0.15 12.26 -9.07
CA VAL A 37 0.24 11.23 -8.13
C VAL A 37 1.69 10.85 -8.48
N PRO A 38 2.67 11.05 -7.59
CA PRO A 38 4.02 10.59 -7.86
C PRO A 38 4.00 9.07 -8.00
N GLU A 39 4.53 8.55 -9.10
CA GLU A 39 4.83 7.12 -9.23
C GLU A 39 5.82 6.77 -8.13
N ALA A 40 5.34 6.11 -7.08
CA ALA A 40 6.20 5.49 -6.09
C ALA A 40 6.93 4.33 -6.78
N ARG A 41 8.12 4.59 -7.33
CA ARG A 41 8.98 3.54 -7.85
C ARG A 41 9.44 2.66 -6.70
N ALA A 42 9.00 1.41 -6.69
CA ALA A 42 9.46 0.41 -5.75
C ALA A 42 10.98 0.23 -5.91
N ALA A 43 11.73 0.28 -4.81
CA ALA A 43 13.16 0.08 -4.88
C ALA A 43 13.46 -1.39 -5.18
N THR A 44 14.40 -1.65 -6.09
CA THR A 44 14.92 -2.99 -6.33
C THR A 44 16.17 -3.20 -5.49
N LEU A 45 16.11 -4.15 -4.56
CA LEU A 45 17.25 -4.63 -3.80
C LEU A 45 17.96 -5.72 -4.59
N ARG A 46 19.29 -5.73 -4.52
CA ARG A 46 20.12 -6.72 -5.19
C ARG A 46 21.33 -7.11 -4.34
N MET A 47 21.65 -8.39 -4.34
CA MET A 47 22.89 -8.93 -3.80
C MET A 47 23.39 -10.10 -4.65
N VAL A 48 24.69 -10.37 -4.61
CA VAL A 48 25.28 -11.57 -5.21
C VAL A 48 25.74 -12.47 -4.08
N CYS A 49 25.25 -13.70 -4.04
CA CYS A 49 25.50 -14.67 -2.99
C CYS A 49 26.45 -15.77 -3.46
N GLU A 50 27.36 -16.17 -2.57
CA GLU A 50 28.34 -17.23 -2.78
C GLU A 50 27.74 -18.57 -2.30
N ASN A 51 27.73 -19.57 -3.17
CA ASN A 51 27.32 -20.94 -2.87
C ASN A 51 28.41 -21.89 -3.40
N PRO A 52 28.79 -22.95 -2.67
CA PRO A 52 29.83 -23.91 -3.08
C PRO A 52 29.78 -24.39 -4.53
N ARG A 53 28.60 -24.42 -5.16
CA ARG A 53 28.45 -24.80 -6.57
C ARG A 53 28.72 -23.64 -7.53
N ARG A 54 28.14 -22.46 -7.25
CA ARG A 54 28.20 -21.28 -8.10
C ARG A 54 27.60 -20.07 -7.38
N ASP A 55 28.17 -18.90 -7.64
CA ASP A 55 27.54 -17.63 -7.29
C ASP A 55 26.17 -17.46 -7.96
N TYR A 56 25.27 -16.76 -7.29
CA TYR A 56 23.94 -16.43 -7.80
C TYR A 56 23.48 -15.04 -7.37
N VAL A 57 22.59 -14.45 -8.16
CA VAL A 57 22.07 -13.10 -7.94
C VAL A 57 20.72 -13.20 -7.23
N VAL A 58 20.57 -12.50 -6.12
CA VAL A 58 19.28 -12.35 -5.45
C VAL A 58 18.73 -10.94 -5.69
N THR A 59 17.48 -10.85 -6.16
CA THR A 59 16.77 -9.59 -6.35
C THR A 59 15.42 -9.60 -5.65
N TYR A 60 15.05 -8.46 -5.07
CA TYR A 60 13.75 -8.25 -4.47
C TYR A 60 13.26 -6.84 -4.80
N GLU A 61 12.08 -6.74 -5.40
CA GLU A 61 11.38 -5.46 -5.55
C GLU A 61 10.55 -5.20 -4.30
N GLU A 62 10.68 -4.02 -3.71
CA GLU A 62 9.98 -3.68 -2.48
C GLU A 62 8.45 -3.79 -2.64
N GLY A 63 7.84 -4.72 -1.90
CA GLY A 63 6.40 -4.98 -1.93
C GLY A 63 6.00 -6.16 -2.82
N ALA A 64 6.94 -6.75 -3.56
CA ALA A 64 6.68 -7.93 -4.37
C ALA A 64 6.34 -9.15 -3.49
N LYS A 65 5.46 -10.01 -4.02
CA LYS A 65 5.14 -11.31 -3.39
C LYS A 65 6.20 -12.38 -3.68
N THR A 66 7.22 -12.03 -4.45
CA THR A 66 8.28 -12.94 -4.89
C THR A 66 9.65 -12.27 -4.79
N MET A 67 10.66 -13.08 -4.53
CA MET A 67 12.08 -12.72 -4.60
C MET A 67 12.73 -13.62 -5.65
N SER A 68 13.62 -13.10 -6.48
CA SER A 68 14.36 -13.92 -7.45
C SER A 68 15.69 -14.36 -6.86
N ALA A 69 16.05 -15.62 -7.04
CA ALA A 69 17.40 -16.14 -6.91
C ALA A 69 17.82 -16.70 -8.27
N ASN A 70 18.63 -15.95 -9.02
CA ASN A 70 18.79 -16.06 -10.47
C ASN A 70 17.42 -16.06 -11.17
N GLU A 71 17.08 -17.15 -11.85
CA GLU A 71 15.84 -17.34 -12.59
C GLU A 71 14.76 -18.05 -11.75
N THR A 72 15.07 -18.39 -10.49
CA THR A 72 14.16 -19.10 -9.60
C THR A 72 13.39 -18.12 -8.73
N ALA A 73 12.06 -18.19 -8.77
CA ALA A 73 11.18 -17.37 -7.93
C ALA A 73 10.94 -18.04 -6.57
N TYR A 74 11.22 -17.31 -5.49
CA TYR A 74 10.89 -17.68 -4.12
C TYR A 74 9.68 -16.88 -3.65
N ARG A 75 8.77 -17.52 -2.90
CA ARG A 75 7.55 -16.89 -2.38
C ARG A 75 7.86 -16.09 -1.12
N VAL A 76 7.53 -14.81 -1.10
CA VAL A 76 7.72 -13.93 0.05
C VAL A 76 6.52 -14.05 0.98
N LEU A 77 6.79 -14.27 2.28
CA LEU A 77 5.78 -14.37 3.33
C LEU A 77 5.80 -13.17 4.28
N ALA A 78 7.00 -12.64 4.55
CA ALA A 78 7.17 -11.50 5.44
C ALA A 78 8.37 -10.65 5.05
N VAL A 79 8.26 -9.35 5.31
CA VAL A 79 9.34 -8.38 5.08
C VAL A 79 9.50 -7.57 6.36
N GLU A 80 10.67 -7.67 6.98
CA GLU A 80 11.03 -6.86 8.13
C GLU A 80 11.90 -5.69 7.67
N ARG A 81 11.35 -4.47 7.77
CA ARG A 81 12.04 -3.25 7.36
C ARG A 81 12.12 -2.26 8.52
N THR A 82 13.35 -1.91 8.88
CA THR A 82 13.66 -0.82 9.80
C THR A 82 14.80 0.04 9.22
N LYS A 83 15.22 1.08 9.94
CA LYS A 83 16.39 1.88 9.54
C LYS A 83 17.68 1.03 9.47
N ARG A 84 17.80 0.00 10.31
CA ARG A 84 19.02 -0.82 10.48
C ARG A 84 18.95 -2.20 9.83
N LYS A 85 17.74 -2.68 9.52
CA LYS A 85 17.48 -4.06 9.12
C LYS A 85 16.55 -4.11 7.93
N LEU A 86 16.87 -4.98 6.99
CA LEU A 86 16.02 -5.30 5.86
C LEU A 86 16.13 -6.80 5.58
N VAL A 87 15.10 -7.54 5.99
CA VAL A 87 15.05 -8.99 5.86
C VAL A 87 13.79 -9.39 5.12
N VAL A 88 13.95 -10.21 4.09
CA VAL A 88 12.85 -10.82 3.35
C VAL A 88 12.82 -12.29 3.73
N ALA A 89 11.68 -12.78 4.20
CA ALA A 89 11.51 -14.16 4.61
C ALA A 89 10.38 -14.82 3.82
N GLY A 90 10.54 -16.11 3.53
CA GLY A 90 9.60 -16.81 2.67
C GLY A 90 9.95 -18.27 2.44
N LEU A 91 9.34 -18.86 1.42
CA LEU A 91 9.55 -20.25 1.01
C LEU A 91 10.27 -20.30 -0.33
N THR A 92 11.15 -21.29 -0.50
CA THR A 92 11.75 -21.61 -1.80
C THR A 92 10.74 -22.35 -2.69
N VAL A 93 11.19 -22.99 -3.77
CA VAL A 93 10.32 -23.77 -4.67
C VAL A 93 9.66 -24.95 -3.95
N ASP A 94 8.49 -25.38 -4.45
CA ASP A 94 7.76 -26.56 -3.95
C ASP A 94 7.45 -26.53 -2.44
N ASP A 95 7.21 -25.33 -1.88
CA ASP A 95 7.04 -25.10 -0.44
C ASP A 95 8.21 -25.63 0.41
N GLY A 96 9.38 -25.75 -0.23
CA GLY A 96 10.64 -26.18 0.35
C GLY A 96 11.26 -25.12 1.26
N PRO A 97 12.52 -25.34 1.70
CA PRO A 97 13.10 -24.69 2.87
C PRO A 97 12.76 -23.21 2.98
N THR A 98 12.39 -22.79 4.19
CA THR A 98 12.15 -21.39 4.50
C THR A 98 13.47 -20.64 4.33
N PHE A 99 13.45 -19.49 3.67
CA PHE A 99 14.61 -18.63 3.53
C PHE A 99 14.47 -17.35 4.35
N ARG A 100 15.61 -16.75 4.71
CA ARG A 100 15.73 -15.38 5.19
C ARG A 100 16.86 -14.69 4.43
N ALA A 101 16.51 -13.76 3.55
CA ALA A 101 17.44 -12.92 2.82
C ALA A 101 17.66 -11.62 3.58
N HIS A 102 18.88 -11.43 4.10
CA HIS A 102 19.32 -10.22 4.77
C HIS A 102 19.96 -9.30 3.74
N PHE A 103 19.38 -8.11 3.54
CA PHE A 103 19.96 -7.08 2.67
C PHE A 103 20.79 -6.06 3.46
N ARG A 104 20.53 -5.91 4.76
CA ARG A 104 21.26 -5.04 5.71
C ARG A 104 21.12 -5.57 7.15
N PRO A 105 22.11 -5.35 8.04
CA PRO A 105 23.38 -4.66 7.78
C PRO A 105 24.39 -5.54 7.02
N GLU A 106 24.44 -6.83 7.34
CA GLU A 106 25.24 -7.82 6.63
C GLU A 106 24.38 -8.54 5.60
N LYS A 107 24.92 -8.70 4.40
CA LYS A 107 24.22 -9.36 3.31
C LYS A 107 24.47 -10.86 3.37
N LYS A 108 23.40 -11.63 3.51
CA LYS A 108 23.44 -13.10 3.55
C LYS A 108 22.07 -13.69 3.27
N ILE A 109 22.00 -14.98 2.97
CA ILE A 109 20.75 -15.73 2.96
C ILE A 109 20.88 -17.00 3.79
N GLU A 110 19.93 -17.19 4.69
CA GLU A 110 19.83 -18.35 5.58
C GLU A 110 18.70 -19.25 5.08
N TYR A 111 18.95 -20.56 5.03
CA TYR A 111 17.95 -21.56 4.66
C TYR A 111 17.66 -22.49 5.83
N PHE A 112 16.38 -22.71 6.12
CA PHE A 112 15.90 -23.52 7.24
C PHE A 112 15.05 -24.67 6.72
N SER A 113 15.32 -25.89 7.19
CA SER A 113 14.51 -27.08 6.93
C SER A 113 14.48 -27.97 8.16
N ASN A 114 13.39 -28.70 8.39
CA ASN A 114 13.27 -29.65 9.50
C ASN A 114 13.68 -29.05 10.86
N ASN A 115 13.25 -27.80 11.14
CA ASN A 115 13.59 -27.04 12.35
C ASN A 115 15.10 -26.79 12.58
N ALA A 116 15.93 -26.87 11.54
CA ALA A 116 17.36 -26.61 11.62
C ALA A 116 17.82 -25.65 10.52
N LEU A 117 18.85 -24.85 10.83
CA LEU A 117 19.58 -24.06 9.83
C LEU A 117 20.40 -25.03 8.96
N MET A 118 20.10 -25.06 7.67
CA MET A 118 20.77 -25.94 6.69
C MET A 118 22.01 -25.29 6.11
N GLN A 119 21.91 -24.00 5.78
CA GLN A 119 22.93 -23.30 5.00
C GLN A 119 22.83 -21.79 5.22
N THR A 120 23.99 -21.13 5.20
CA THR A 120 24.12 -19.67 5.17
C THR A 120 25.06 -19.29 4.05
N ASP A 121 24.55 -18.53 3.09
CA ASP A 121 25.35 -18.02 1.97
C ASP A 121 25.71 -16.56 2.26
N ALA A 122 27.01 -16.25 2.21
CA ALA A 122 27.49 -14.88 2.27
C ALA A 122 27.14 -14.15 0.98
N CYS A 123 26.77 -12.87 1.05
CA CYS A 123 26.42 -12.08 -0.12
C CYS A 123 27.09 -10.69 -0.11
N ARG A 124 27.19 -10.06 -1.29
CA ARG A 124 27.72 -8.70 -1.49
C ARG A 124 26.80 -7.81 -2.32
#